data_AF-A0AAV0WJK7-F1
#
_entry.id   AF-A0AAV0WJK7-F1
#
_cell.length_a   1.000
_cell.length_b   1.000
_cell.length_c   1.000
_cell.angle_alpha   90.00
_cell.angle_beta   90.00
_cell.angle_gamma   90.00
#
_symmetry.space_group_name_H-M   'P 1'
#
loop_
_entity.id
_entity.type
_entity.pdbx_description
1 polymer ?
#
loop_
_entity_poly.entity_id
_entity_poly.type
_entity_poly.pdbx_seq_one_letter_code
_entity_poly.pdbx_strand_id
1 'polypeptide(L)'
;MATPQEEAFCVLRFNKCESAITVQRDFRRTYGTEAPTAQSIRRWRQTFQESGCLCAQKRSGRPHTSDENIERVRQSFVRSPQKSTCRAGLELDLPHSTVWRVLRRRLTLKAYRIQLLQALLPDDKQKRIDFCNFISEKQEENESFVSRIVFSDEATFHLSGKVNRHNVRIWALEQPYATVEHQRDSPKINVFCAISRKKVYGPFFF
;
A
#
# COMPACT_ATOMS: atom_id res chain seq x y z
N MET A 1 -15.57 -33.10 -2.84
CA MET A 1 -14.88 -33.13 -4.16
C MET A 1 -14.07 -34.41 -4.19
N ALA A 2 -14.07 -35.14 -5.30
CA ALA A 2 -13.31 -36.39 -5.40
C ALA A 2 -11.80 -36.08 -5.34
N THR A 3 -11.03 -36.96 -4.70
CA THR A 3 -9.57 -36.84 -4.65
C THR A 3 -8.95 -37.28 -5.99
N PRO A 4 -7.73 -36.85 -6.34
CA PRO A 4 -7.07 -37.28 -7.58
C PRO A 4 -6.95 -38.81 -7.71
N GLN A 5 -6.83 -39.53 -6.58
CA GLN A 5 -6.80 -40.99 -6.54
C GLN A 5 -8.17 -41.60 -6.88
N GLU A 6 -9.25 -41.02 -6.35
CA GLU A 6 -10.63 -41.41 -6.65
C GLU A 6 -11.00 -41.12 -8.11
N GLU A 7 -10.56 -39.99 -8.67
CA GLU A 7 -10.75 -39.66 -10.09
C GLU A 7 -10.00 -40.65 -11.00
N ALA A 8 -8.75 -40.97 -10.66
CA ALA A 8 -7.96 -41.96 -11.39
C ALA A 8 -8.59 -43.37 -11.32
N PHE A 9 -9.08 -43.79 -10.15
CA PHE A 9 -9.81 -45.04 -9.99
C PHE A 9 -11.03 -45.10 -10.90
N CYS A 10 -11.82 -44.02 -10.95
CA CYS A 10 -13.00 -43.93 -11.80
C CYS A 10 -12.65 -44.09 -13.28
N VAL A 11 -11.61 -43.41 -13.77
CA VAL A 11 -11.17 -43.50 -15.17
C VAL A 11 -10.65 -44.90 -15.51
N LEU A 12 -9.80 -45.48 -14.66
CA LEU A 12 -9.25 -46.82 -14.86
C LEU A 12 -10.34 -47.89 -14.86
N ARG A 13 -11.33 -47.78 -13.97
CA ARG A 13 -12.44 -48.73 -13.88
C ARG A 13 -13.43 -48.55 -15.04
N PHE A 14 -13.68 -47.31 -15.46
CA PHE A 14 -14.52 -47.03 -16.62
C PHE A 14 -13.94 -47.63 -17.89
N ASN A 15 -12.62 -47.61 -18.06
CA ASN A 15 -11.97 -48.21 -19.23
C ASN A 15 -12.12 -49.75 -19.31
N LYS A 16 -12.37 -50.40 -18.17
CA LYS A 16 -12.59 -51.86 -18.11
C LYS A 16 -14.04 -52.27 -18.33
N CYS A 17 -15.00 -51.45 -17.90
CA CYS A 17 -16.41 -51.83 -17.82
C CYS A 17 -17.33 -51.02 -18.73
N GLU A 18 -16.85 -49.92 -19.32
CA GLU A 18 -17.56 -48.96 -20.18
C GLU A 18 -18.91 -48.43 -19.65
N SER A 19 -19.20 -48.67 -18.37
CA SER A 19 -20.47 -48.36 -17.72
C SER A 19 -20.24 -47.52 -16.48
N ALA A 20 -20.79 -46.30 -16.48
CA ALA A 20 -20.74 -45.40 -15.33
C ALA A 20 -21.43 -46.02 -14.09
N ILE A 21 -22.49 -46.81 -14.28
CA ILE A 21 -23.24 -47.45 -13.19
C ILE A 21 -22.35 -48.49 -12.50
N THR A 22 -21.61 -49.28 -13.27
CA THR A 22 -20.67 -50.28 -12.73
C THR A 22 -19.54 -49.60 -11.97
N VAL A 23 -18.97 -48.52 -12.52
CA VAL A 23 -17.93 -47.73 -11.86
C VAL A 23 -18.44 -47.14 -10.54
N GLN A 24 -19.66 -46.59 -10.50
CA GLN A 24 -20.26 -46.07 -9.27
C GLN A 24 -20.47 -47.16 -8.21
N ARG A 25 -20.89 -48.36 -8.61
CA ARG A 25 -21.05 -49.50 -7.69
C ARG A 25 -19.71 -49.93 -7.12
N ASP A 26 -18.69 -50.06 -7.96
CA ASP A 26 -17.34 -50.43 -7.53
C ASP A 26 -16.70 -49.34 -6.68
N PHE A 27 -16.96 -48.06 -7.00
CA PHE A 27 -16.51 -46.92 -6.20
C PHE A 27 -17.07 -46.99 -4.76
N ARG A 28 -18.38 -47.24 -4.61
CA ARG A 28 -19.00 -47.42 -3.29
C ARG A 28 -18.42 -48.61 -2.53
N ARG A 29 -18.11 -49.71 -3.23
CA ARG A 29 -17.48 -50.90 -2.62
C ARG A 29 -16.06 -50.64 -2.12
N THR A 30 -15.28 -49.85 -2.87
CA THR A 30 -13.87 -49.58 -2.55
C THR A 30 -13.71 -48.47 -1.52
N TYR A 31 -14.47 -47.38 -1.63
CA TYR A 31 -14.28 -46.18 -0.82
C TYR A 31 -15.34 -45.97 0.27
N GLY A 32 -16.45 -46.71 0.24
CA GLY A 32 -17.52 -46.59 1.25
C GLY A 32 -18.24 -45.23 1.26
N THR A 33 -18.01 -44.37 0.27
CA THR A 33 -18.56 -43.02 0.15
C THR A 33 -19.50 -42.89 -1.04
N GLU A 34 -20.28 -41.80 -1.06
CA GLU A 34 -21.16 -41.51 -2.20
C GLU A 34 -20.36 -41.37 -3.51
N ALA A 35 -20.86 -42.04 -4.54
CA ALA A 35 -20.15 -42.10 -5.81
C ALA A 35 -20.30 -40.81 -6.62
N PRO A 36 -19.26 -40.39 -7.36
CA PRO A 36 -19.36 -39.28 -8.30
C PRO A 36 -20.47 -39.49 -9.34
N THR A 37 -21.06 -38.39 -9.82
CA THR A 37 -22.10 -38.46 -10.84
C THR A 37 -21.57 -39.07 -12.15
N ALA A 38 -22.44 -39.73 -12.91
CA ALA A 38 -22.06 -40.32 -14.20
C ALA A 38 -21.48 -39.29 -15.18
N GLN A 39 -21.94 -38.03 -15.11
CA GLN A 39 -21.39 -36.92 -15.89
C GLN A 39 -19.95 -36.59 -15.48
N SER A 40 -19.65 -36.55 -14.18
CA SER A 40 -18.29 -36.31 -13.69
C SER A 40 -17.33 -37.41 -14.15
N ILE A 41 -17.75 -38.68 -14.07
CA ILE A 41 -16.94 -39.83 -14.51
C ILE A 41 -16.64 -39.76 -16.01
N ARG A 42 -17.66 -39.48 -16.84
CA ARG A 42 -17.47 -39.30 -18.29
C ARG A 42 -16.56 -38.11 -18.61
N ARG A 43 -16.74 -36.98 -17.90
CA ARG A 43 -15.89 -35.80 -18.05
C ARG A 43 -14.44 -36.11 -17.72
N TRP A 44 -14.16 -36.78 -16.61
CA TRP A 44 -12.79 -37.18 -16.26
C TRP A 44 -12.17 -38.11 -17.30
N ARG A 45 -12.94 -39.09 -17.81
CA ARG A 45 -12.47 -39.95 -18.91
C ARG A 45 -12.11 -39.11 -20.15
N GLN A 46 -13.00 -38.22 -20.56
CA GLN A 46 -12.78 -37.37 -21.73
C GLN A 46 -11.55 -36.46 -21.54
N THR A 47 -11.46 -35.77 -20.41
CA THR A 47 -10.28 -34.96 -20.08
C THR A 47 -9.00 -35.80 -20.08
N PHE A 48 -9.03 -37.00 -19.51
CA PHE A 48 -7.87 -37.89 -19.54
C PHE A 48 -7.50 -38.36 -20.96
N GLN A 49 -8.47 -38.65 -21.82
CA GLN A 49 -8.24 -39.03 -23.22
C GLN A 49 -7.67 -37.87 -24.05
N GLU A 50 -8.12 -36.64 -23.80
CA GLU A 50 -7.71 -35.45 -24.55
C GLU A 50 -6.37 -34.88 -24.07
N SER A 51 -6.16 -34.74 -22.75
CA SER A 51 -4.97 -34.08 -22.19
C SER A 51 -3.98 -35.00 -21.50
N GLY A 52 -4.27 -36.30 -21.38
CA GLY A 52 -3.40 -37.29 -20.71
C GLY A 52 -3.23 -37.08 -19.21
N CYS A 53 -3.92 -36.09 -18.62
CA CYS A 53 -3.84 -35.75 -17.21
C CYS A 53 -5.22 -35.34 -16.65
N LEU A 54 -5.47 -35.66 -15.38
CA LEU A 54 -6.64 -35.22 -14.62
C LEU A 54 -6.35 -33.97 -13.77
N CYS A 55 -5.20 -33.33 -13.99
CA CYS A 55 -4.80 -32.15 -13.24
C CYS A 55 -5.77 -30.99 -13.50
N ALA A 56 -6.12 -30.26 -12.43
CA ALA A 56 -6.93 -29.06 -12.56
C ALA A 56 -6.23 -28.07 -13.50
N GLN A 57 -6.93 -27.64 -14.56
CA GLN A 57 -6.39 -26.67 -15.49
C GLN A 57 -6.23 -25.30 -14.83
N LYS A 58 -5.20 -24.56 -15.27
CA LYS A 58 -4.95 -23.20 -14.81
C LYS A 58 -6.14 -22.33 -15.18
N ARG A 59 -6.83 -21.82 -14.17
CA ARG A 59 -7.91 -20.85 -14.35
C ARG A 59 -7.30 -19.50 -14.77
N SER A 60 -8.00 -18.78 -15.64
CA SER A 60 -7.60 -17.46 -16.15
C SER A 60 -7.45 -16.38 -15.05
N GLY A 61 -7.88 -16.67 -13.82
CA GLY A 61 -7.73 -15.77 -12.68
C GLY A 61 -8.58 -14.51 -12.81
N ARG A 62 -8.37 -13.57 -11.89
CA ARG A 62 -9.06 -12.27 -11.94
C ARG A 62 -8.45 -11.42 -13.07
N PRO A 63 -9.27 -10.80 -13.95
CA PRO A 63 -8.76 -9.94 -15.00
C PRO A 63 -7.84 -8.84 -14.46
N HIS A 64 -6.73 -8.62 -15.16
CA HIS A 64 -5.82 -7.52 -14.87
C HIS A 64 -6.29 -6.23 -15.55
N THR A 65 -5.84 -5.09 -15.02
CA THR A 65 -5.98 -3.79 -15.70
C THR A 65 -5.29 -3.86 -17.05
N SER A 66 -5.94 -3.34 -18.11
CA SER A 66 -5.39 -3.31 -19.47
C SER A 66 -4.12 -2.48 -19.56
N ASP A 67 -3.23 -2.83 -20.50
CA ASP A 67 -1.96 -2.12 -20.71
C ASP A 67 -2.18 -0.66 -21.13
N GLU A 68 -3.24 -0.37 -21.89
CA GLU A 68 -3.65 0.99 -22.23
C GLU A 68 -3.93 1.84 -20.97
N ASN A 69 -4.67 1.28 -20.01
CA ASN A 69 -4.98 1.98 -18.76
C ASN A 69 -3.74 2.16 -17.88
N ILE A 70 -2.80 1.21 -17.92
CA ILE A 70 -1.50 1.34 -17.23
C ILE A 70 -0.72 2.53 -17.81
N GLU A 71 -0.69 2.66 -19.14
CA GLU A 71 0.03 3.75 -19.80
C GLU A 71 -0.64 5.11 -19.57
N ARG A 72 -1.98 5.18 -19.58
CA ARG A 72 -2.71 6.41 -19.20
C ARG A 72 -2.39 6.86 -17.78
N VAL A 73 -2.31 5.93 -16.83
CA VAL A 73 -1.87 6.22 -15.47
C VAL A 73 -0.41 6.70 -15.46
N ARG A 74 0.49 6.02 -16.19
CA ARG A 74 1.90 6.42 -16.29
C ARG A 74 2.03 7.86 -16.76
N GLN A 75 1.41 8.22 -17.87
CA GLN A 75 1.46 9.57 -18.45
C GLN A 75 0.91 10.64 -17.49
N SER A 76 -0.19 10.34 -16.79
CA SER A 76 -0.79 11.27 -15.82
C SER A 76 0.16 11.64 -14.68
N PHE A 77 0.92 10.66 -14.17
CA PHE A 77 1.88 10.86 -13.07
C PHE A 77 3.25 11.34 -13.54
N VAL A 78 3.64 11.11 -14.80
CA VAL A 78 4.78 11.80 -15.43
C VAL A 78 4.51 13.30 -15.53
N ARG A 79 3.31 13.69 -15.99
CA ARG A 79 2.91 15.10 -16.09
C ARG A 79 2.74 15.78 -14.74
N SER A 80 2.25 15.05 -13.73
CA SER A 80 2.03 15.60 -12.38
C SER A 80 2.32 14.54 -11.31
N PRO A 81 3.59 14.43 -10.87
CA PRO A 81 4.01 13.44 -9.87
C PRO A 81 3.35 13.58 -8.51
N GLN A 82 2.82 14.78 -8.19
CA GLN A 82 2.16 15.11 -6.93
C GLN A 82 0.64 14.84 -6.93
N LYS A 83 0.10 14.37 -8.06
CA LYS A 83 -1.34 14.17 -8.21
C LYS A 83 -1.85 13.13 -7.22
N SER A 84 -3.03 13.39 -6.63
CA SER A 84 -3.66 12.40 -5.76
C SER A 84 -4.21 11.24 -6.58
N THR A 85 -4.19 10.03 -6.01
CA THR A 85 -4.73 8.83 -6.66
C THR A 85 -6.24 8.92 -6.88
N CYS A 86 -6.97 9.62 -6.01
CA CYS A 86 -8.39 9.88 -6.19
C CYS A 86 -8.65 10.81 -7.38
N ARG A 87 -7.91 11.92 -7.48
CA ARG A 87 -8.03 12.85 -8.60
C ARG A 87 -7.64 12.20 -9.93
N ALA A 88 -6.55 11.43 -9.94
CA ALA A 88 -6.16 10.66 -11.11
C ALA A 88 -7.21 9.60 -11.49
N GLY A 89 -7.88 8.98 -10.51
CA GLY A 89 -9.00 8.08 -10.77
C GLY A 89 -10.18 8.78 -11.44
N LEU A 90 -10.58 9.95 -10.93
CA LEU A 90 -11.65 10.75 -11.54
C LEU A 90 -11.30 11.22 -12.96
N GLU A 91 -10.07 11.69 -13.19
CA GLU A 91 -9.63 12.17 -14.51
C GLU A 91 -9.50 11.05 -15.55
N LEU A 92 -9.23 9.82 -15.12
CA LEU A 92 -9.02 8.66 -16.00
C LEU A 92 -10.24 7.73 -16.08
N ASP A 93 -11.33 8.06 -15.39
CA ASP A 93 -12.50 7.19 -15.21
C ASP A 93 -12.12 5.78 -14.69
N LEU A 94 -11.25 5.76 -13.68
CA LEU A 94 -10.77 4.54 -13.03
C LEU A 94 -11.02 4.60 -11.52
N PRO A 95 -11.36 3.46 -10.89
CA PRO A 95 -11.38 3.39 -9.44
C PRO A 95 -10.03 3.79 -8.85
N HIS A 96 -10.04 4.61 -7.80
CA HIS A 96 -8.84 5.02 -7.05
C HIS A 96 -7.94 3.82 -6.70
N SER A 97 -8.54 2.69 -6.32
CA SER A 97 -7.82 1.46 -5.95
C SER A 97 -7.06 0.83 -7.12
N THR A 98 -7.57 0.96 -8.34
CA THR A 98 -6.90 0.55 -9.58
C THR A 98 -5.68 1.41 -9.84
N VAL A 99 -5.84 2.74 -9.78
CA VAL A 99 -4.72 3.68 -9.95
C VAL A 99 -3.61 3.40 -8.93
N TRP A 100 -3.98 3.27 -7.64
CA TRP A 100 -3.02 2.96 -6.59
C TRP A 100 -2.29 1.63 -6.84
N ARG A 101 -3.00 0.59 -7.29
CA ARG A 101 -2.41 -0.72 -7.59
C ARG A 101 -1.47 -0.64 -8.79
N VAL A 102 -1.84 0.10 -9.84
CA VAL A 102 -0.97 0.32 -11.01
C VAL A 102 0.32 1.01 -10.59
N LEU A 103 0.24 2.09 -9.82
CA LEU A 103 1.42 2.80 -9.31
C LEU A 103 2.35 1.89 -8.50
N ARG A 104 1.80 1.13 -7.55
CA ARG A 104 2.59 0.28 -6.63
C ARG A 104 3.11 -1.03 -7.25
N ARG A 105 2.30 -1.70 -8.08
CA ARG A 105 2.54 -3.09 -8.52
C ARG A 105 2.96 -3.20 -9.98
N ARG A 106 2.63 -2.24 -10.83
CA ARG A 106 2.98 -2.24 -12.26
C ARG A 106 4.11 -1.26 -12.56
N LEU A 107 3.97 -0.02 -12.09
CA LEU A 107 4.96 1.05 -12.30
C LEU A 107 6.01 1.13 -11.17
N THR A 108 5.84 0.34 -10.11
CA THR A 108 6.74 0.25 -8.95
C THR A 108 7.14 1.59 -8.31
N LEU A 109 6.26 2.61 -8.46
CA LEU A 109 6.45 3.92 -7.86
C LEU A 109 6.21 3.88 -6.35
N LYS A 110 7.03 4.65 -5.64
CA LYS A 110 6.93 4.89 -4.20
C LYS A 110 6.35 6.28 -3.97
N ALA A 111 5.51 6.39 -2.95
CA ALA A 111 4.93 7.66 -2.55
C ALA A 111 5.81 8.30 -1.47
N TYR A 112 6.58 9.32 -1.86
CA TYR A 112 7.46 10.06 -0.97
C TYR A 112 6.71 11.23 -0.34
N ARG A 113 6.81 11.35 0.99
CA ARG A 113 6.25 12.48 1.73
C ARG A 113 7.23 13.64 1.68
N ILE A 114 6.72 14.85 1.41
CA ILE A 114 7.55 16.05 1.46
C ILE A 114 7.95 16.33 2.91
N GLN A 115 9.26 16.33 3.16
CA GLN A 115 9.87 16.76 4.41
C GLN A 115 10.36 18.19 4.24
N LEU A 116 9.96 19.07 5.17
CA LEU A 116 10.58 20.37 5.30
C LEU A 116 11.81 20.15 6.18
N LEU A 117 12.99 20.30 5.58
CA LEU A 117 14.26 20.22 6.29
C LEU A 117 14.83 21.64 6.36
N GLN A 118 15.38 22.00 7.52
CA GLN A 118 16.23 23.17 7.62
C GLN A 118 17.57 22.83 6.95
N ALA A 119 18.09 23.76 6.14
CA ALA A 119 19.44 23.63 5.60
C ALA A 119 20.43 23.83 6.75
N LEU A 120 21.14 22.76 7.13
CA LEU A 120 22.17 22.80 8.18
C LEU A 120 23.52 23.09 7.55
N LEU A 121 24.23 24.08 8.08
CA LEU A 121 25.63 24.33 7.79
C LEU A 121 26.52 23.37 8.62
N PRO A 122 27.77 23.10 8.21
CA PRO A 122 28.68 22.26 8.99
C PRO A 122 28.81 22.70 10.45
N ASP A 123 28.90 24.00 10.70
CA ASP A 123 29.02 24.60 12.05
C ASP A 123 27.79 24.37 12.92
N ASP A 124 26.60 24.24 12.33
CA ASP A 124 25.37 23.99 13.08
C ASP A 124 25.40 22.62 13.75
N LYS A 125 26.16 21.66 13.22
CA LYS A 125 26.32 20.34 13.85
C LYS A 125 27.01 20.47 15.20
N GLN A 126 28.10 21.24 15.26
CA GLN A 126 28.85 21.42 16.50
C GLN A 126 28.00 22.18 17.53
N LYS A 127 27.38 23.29 17.14
CA LYS A 127 26.49 24.06 18.02
C LYS A 127 25.36 23.23 18.63
N ARG A 128 24.80 22.30 17.84
CA ARG A 128 23.76 21.38 18.33
C ARG A 128 24.30 20.38 19.34
N ILE A 129 25.51 19.86 19.14
CA ILE A 129 26.17 18.97 20.11
C ILE A 129 26.46 19.74 21.40
N ASP A 130 27.04 20.93 21.30
CA ASP A 130 27.38 21.77 22.45
C ASP A 130 26.13 22.10 23.28
N PHE A 131 25.02 22.44 22.61
CA PHE A 131 23.74 22.66 23.29
C PHE A 131 23.21 21.42 24.00
N CYS A 132 23.28 20.24 23.38
CA CYS A 132 22.86 18.97 24.00
C CYS A 132 23.71 18.63 25.23
N ASN A 133 25.03 18.85 25.17
CA ASN A 133 25.94 18.64 26.28
C ASN A 133 25.63 19.61 27.42
N PHE A 134 25.46 20.90 27.11
CA PHE A 134 25.07 21.92 28.08
C PHE A 134 23.77 21.57 28.83
N ILE A 135 22.72 21.13 28.11
CA ILE A 135 21.46 20.73 28.77
C ILE A 135 21.66 19.50 29.64
N SER A 136 22.47 18.53 29.20
CA SER A 136 22.79 17.32 29.98
C SER A 136 23.51 17.67 31.28
N GLU A 137 24.56 18.49 31.22
CA GLU A 137 25.31 18.97 32.39
C GLU A 137 24.41 19.72 33.37
N LYS A 138 23.53 20.60 32.88
CA LYS A 138 22.58 21.33 33.74
C LYS A 138 21.56 20.42 34.42
N GLN A 139 21.20 19.31 33.78
CA GLN A 139 20.30 18.32 34.37
C GLN A 139 21.01 17.45 35.43
N GLU A 140 22.31 17.16 35.26
CA GLU A 140 23.12 16.47 36.27
C GLU A 140 23.36 17.35 37.50
N GLU A 141 23.64 18.65 37.31
CA GLU A 141 23.78 19.62 38.41
C GLU A 141 22.47 19.84 39.18
N ASN A 142 21.33 19.80 38.50
CA ASN A 142 20.02 20.05 39.10
C ASN A 142 18.94 19.21 38.41
N GLU A 143 18.49 18.16 39.10
CA GLU A 143 17.47 17.24 38.60
C GLU A 143 16.13 17.93 38.26
N SER A 144 15.86 19.10 38.87
CA SER A 144 14.67 19.90 38.59
C SER A 144 14.82 20.89 37.42
N PHE A 145 15.98 20.99 36.78
CA PHE A 145 16.28 21.98 35.74
C PHE A 145 15.28 21.90 34.58
N VAL A 146 15.13 20.72 33.96
CA VAL A 146 14.19 20.51 32.85
C VAL A 146 12.75 20.86 33.22
N SER A 147 12.35 20.65 34.49
CA SER A 147 11.00 20.98 34.95
C SER A 147 10.69 22.47 35.03
N ARG A 148 11.71 23.32 35.03
CA ARG A 148 11.60 24.79 35.06
C ARG A 148 11.68 25.42 33.69
N ILE A 149 12.06 24.66 32.66
CA ILE A 149 12.15 25.15 31.28
C ILE A 149 10.74 25.45 30.75
N VAL A 150 10.61 26.59 30.09
CA VAL A 150 9.44 26.96 29.29
C VAL A 150 9.91 27.07 27.85
N PHE A 151 9.35 26.25 26.97
CA PHE A 151 9.58 26.31 25.53
C PHE A 151 8.54 27.21 24.91
N SER A 152 8.94 28.18 24.09
CA SER A 152 8.03 29.01 23.32
C SER A 152 8.32 28.89 21.84
N ASP A 153 7.28 28.94 21.01
CA ASP A 153 7.42 28.97 19.56
C ASP A 153 6.31 29.83 18.94
N GLU A 154 6.55 30.28 17.72
CA GLU A 154 5.60 30.99 16.88
C GLU A 154 5.23 30.13 15.67
N ALA A 155 3.94 29.89 15.48
CA ALA A 155 3.41 29.17 14.33
C ALA A 155 2.60 30.12 13.44
N THR A 156 2.98 30.20 12.16
CA THR A 156 2.23 30.95 11.15
C THR A 156 1.24 30.04 10.43
N PHE A 157 -0.04 30.41 10.47
CA PHE A 157 -1.11 29.74 9.72
C PHE A 157 -1.53 30.59 8.52
N HIS A 158 -1.44 30.02 7.32
CA HIS A 158 -1.86 30.69 6.10
C HIS A 158 -3.28 30.26 5.70
N LEU A 159 -4.14 31.21 5.34
CA LEU A 159 -5.49 30.93 4.82
C LEU A 159 -5.48 30.31 3.41
N SER A 160 -4.36 30.43 2.70
CA SER A 160 -4.21 29.96 1.30
C SER A 160 -4.15 28.43 1.14
N GLY A 161 -4.29 27.65 2.22
CA GLY A 161 -4.31 26.18 2.15
C GLY A 161 -3.01 25.57 1.61
N LYS A 162 -1.91 26.29 1.78
CA LYS A 162 -0.63 25.99 1.16
C LYS A 162 -0.08 24.63 1.58
N VAL A 163 0.52 23.91 0.61
CA VAL A 163 1.10 22.55 0.69
C VAL A 163 0.75 21.84 1.98
N ASN A 164 -0.40 21.16 1.99
CA ASN A 164 -0.71 20.25 3.09
C ASN A 164 0.27 19.07 3.06
N ARG A 165 1.38 19.20 3.79
CA ARG A 165 2.50 18.24 3.87
C ARG A 165 2.07 16.83 4.30
N HIS A 166 0.86 16.67 4.85
CA HIS A 166 0.30 15.36 5.18
C HIS A 166 -0.31 14.68 3.95
N ASN A 167 -0.85 15.46 3.02
CA ASN A 167 -1.55 14.98 1.84
C ASN A 167 -0.69 15.00 0.58
N VAL A 168 0.29 15.90 0.50
CA VAL A 168 1.18 15.97 -0.68
C VAL A 168 2.20 14.84 -0.64
N ARG A 169 2.08 13.96 -1.63
CA ARG A 169 3.02 12.87 -1.89
C ARG A 169 3.54 12.98 -3.31
N ILE A 170 4.84 12.79 -3.48
CA ILE A 170 5.47 12.72 -4.79
C ILE A 170 5.64 11.24 -5.14
N TRP A 171 5.06 10.81 -6.26
CA TRP A 171 5.24 9.46 -6.78
C TRP A 171 6.49 9.40 -7.66
N ALA A 172 7.47 8.59 -7.26
CA ALA A 172 8.74 8.44 -7.98
C ALA A 172 9.33 7.04 -7.76
N LEU A 173 10.25 6.61 -8.64
CA LEU A 173 11.00 5.36 -8.45
C LEU A 173 12.06 5.51 -7.35
N GLU A 174 12.68 6.68 -7.31
CA GLU A 174 13.74 7.07 -6.38
C GLU A 174 13.34 8.33 -5.61
N GLN A 175 14.09 8.66 -4.55
CA GLN A 175 13.78 9.81 -3.71
C GLN A 175 13.89 11.11 -4.52
N PRO A 176 12.77 11.83 -4.74
CA PRO A 176 12.81 13.07 -5.48
C PRO A 176 13.38 14.14 -4.55
N TYR A 177 14.59 14.64 -4.84
CA TYR A 177 15.18 15.82 -4.20
C TYR A 177 14.45 17.11 -4.63
N ALA A 178 13.12 17.09 -4.54
CA ALA A 178 12.27 18.17 -5.00
C ALA A 178 12.25 19.30 -3.96
N THR A 179 12.68 20.48 -4.37
CA THR A 179 12.51 21.71 -3.60
C THR A 179 11.16 22.32 -3.97
N VAL A 180 10.33 22.64 -2.97
CA VAL A 180 9.07 23.34 -3.18
C VAL A 180 9.21 24.75 -2.65
N GLU A 181 9.13 25.72 -3.55
CA GLU A 181 9.20 27.14 -3.19
C GLU A 181 7.91 27.59 -2.49
N HIS A 182 8.08 28.48 -1.51
CA HIS A 182 7.01 28.97 -0.67
C HIS A 182 6.78 30.48 -0.94
N GLN A 183 5.71 30.83 -1.66
CA GLN A 183 5.18 32.20 -1.80
C GLN A 183 4.91 32.92 -0.43
N ARG A 184 5.72 33.90 -0.06
CA ARG A 184 5.69 34.47 1.30
C ARG A 184 4.42 35.29 1.65
N ASP A 185 3.73 35.84 0.64
CA ASP A 185 2.75 36.93 0.86
C ASP A 185 1.28 36.49 0.81
N SER A 186 0.92 35.39 1.50
CA SER A 186 -0.49 35.02 1.67
C SER A 186 -1.03 35.46 3.03
N PRO A 187 -2.33 35.85 3.14
CA PRO A 187 -2.96 36.19 4.40
C PRO A 187 -2.68 35.13 5.46
N LYS A 188 -2.14 35.58 6.59
CA LYS A 188 -1.63 34.72 7.65
C LYS A 188 -2.06 35.23 9.01
N ILE A 189 -2.20 34.30 9.95
CA ILE A 189 -2.36 34.56 11.37
C ILE A 189 -1.14 33.96 12.05
N ASN A 190 -0.48 34.74 12.90
CA ASN A 190 0.58 34.24 13.74
C ASN A 190 0.01 33.82 15.09
N VAL A 191 0.50 32.71 15.60
CA VAL A 191 0.14 32.18 16.91
C VAL A 191 1.40 32.00 17.72
N PHE A 192 1.50 32.71 18.83
CA PHE A 192 2.52 32.46 19.82
C PHE A 192 1.97 31.56 20.92
N CYS A 193 2.75 30.55 21.29
CA CYS A 193 2.42 29.67 22.40
C CYS A 193 3.69 29.26 23.13
N ALA A 194 3.61 29.15 24.45
CA ALA A 194 4.66 28.57 25.25
C ALA A 194 4.14 27.37 26.06
N ILE A 195 5.00 26.40 26.33
CA ILE A 195 4.68 25.20 27.07
C ILE A 195 5.76 24.95 28.13
N SER A 196 5.30 24.59 29.31
CA SER A 196 6.15 24.11 30.40
C SER A 196 5.63 22.76 30.88
N ARG A 197 6.36 22.10 31.78
CA ARG A 197 5.88 20.87 32.41
C ARG A 197 4.51 21.04 33.10
N LYS A 198 4.17 22.24 33.57
CA LYS A 198 2.97 22.48 34.38
C LYS A 198 1.74 22.85 33.56
N LYS A 199 1.93 23.62 32.49
CA LYS A 199 0.83 24.16 31.67
C LYS A 199 1.32 24.73 30.35
N VAL A 200 0.35 24.97 29.48
CA VAL A 200 0.47 25.76 28.25
C VAL A 200 0.14 27.22 28.56
N TYR A 201 0.92 28.15 28.01
CA TYR A 201 0.73 29.61 28.07
C TYR A 201 0.42 30.11 26.66
N GLY A 202 -0.80 30.63 26.45
CA GLY A 202 -1.32 30.99 25.12
C GLY A 202 -2.60 30.19 24.81
N PRO A 203 -3.07 30.17 23.55
CA PRO A 203 -2.50 30.81 22.36
C PRO A 203 -2.74 32.32 22.30
N PHE A 204 -1.74 33.07 21.84
CA PHE A 204 -1.87 34.50 21.53
C PHE A 204 -1.87 34.70 20.01
N PHE A 205 -2.93 35.33 19.48
CA PHE A 205 -3.12 35.57 18.06
C PHE A 205 -2.81 37.04 17.73
N PHE A 206 -2.02 37.28 16.68
CA PHE A 206 -1.67 38.61 16.18
C PHE A 206 -1.31 38.60 14.70
#